data_AF-A0A819DWN0-F1
#
_entry.id   AF-A0A819DWN0-F1
#
_cell.length_a   1.000
_cell.length_b   1.000
_cell.length_c   1.000
_cell.angle_alpha   90.00
_cell.angle_beta   90.00
_cell.angle_gamma   90.00
#
_symmetry.space_group_name_H-M   'P 1'
#
loop_
_entity.id
_entity.type
_entity.pdbx_description
1 polymer ?
#
loop_
_entity_poly.entity_id
_entity_poly.type
_entity_poly.pdbx_seq_one_letter_code
_entity_poly.pdbx_strand_id
1 'polypeptide(L)'
;VNVMSDIGWAAVNSITGAQTLRVVFNDSFPITVGIIIIAIITMIISFIGYKWIHIYERYSWIPVFIGYCILAGVGAKYFTNSEMDYFIPCEKKSNFNQKFFDLKSIKMRRFSSDFNQINNQKKLILIDFLPTN
;
A
#
# COMPACT_ATOMS: atom_id res chain seq x y z
N VAL A 1 11.08 14.61 -24.82
CA VAL A 1 10.07 14.42 -23.75
C VAL A 1 9.15 13.24 -23.99
N ASN A 2 9.07 12.72 -25.23
CA ASN A 2 8.09 11.69 -25.61
C ASN A 2 8.44 10.33 -24.98
N VAL A 3 9.59 9.74 -25.32
CA VAL A 3 9.89 8.35 -24.92
C VAL A 3 10.00 8.14 -23.39
N MET A 4 10.64 9.07 -22.65
CA MET A 4 10.76 8.91 -21.19
C MET A 4 9.41 9.01 -20.48
N SER A 5 8.54 9.92 -20.95
CA SER A 5 7.18 10.04 -20.44
C SER A 5 6.31 8.85 -20.85
N ASP A 6 6.49 8.35 -22.07
CA ASP A 6 5.76 7.19 -22.60
C ASP A 6 6.12 5.91 -21.82
N ILE A 7 7.40 5.74 -21.45
CA ILE A 7 7.84 4.66 -20.56
C ILE A 7 7.21 4.80 -19.17
N GLY A 8 7.17 6.01 -18.63
CA GLY A 8 6.51 6.29 -17.35
C GLY A 8 5.02 5.95 -17.38
N TRP A 9 4.33 6.32 -18.45
CA TRP A 9 2.90 6.02 -18.63
C TRP A 9 2.65 4.51 -18.78
N ALA A 10 3.46 3.81 -19.57
CA ALA A 10 3.37 2.35 -19.71
C ALA A 10 3.55 1.64 -18.35
N ALA A 11 4.52 2.07 -17.54
CA ALA A 11 4.77 1.49 -16.22
C ALA A 11 3.57 1.67 -15.27
N VAL A 12 2.97 2.86 -15.23
CA VAL A 12 1.79 3.13 -14.39
C VAL A 12 0.60 2.27 -14.80
N ASN A 13 0.36 2.13 -16.11
CA ASN A 13 -0.72 1.29 -16.63
C ASN A 13 -0.53 -0.20 -16.28
N SER A 14 0.69 -0.73 -16.38
CA SER A 14 0.97 -2.12 -16.01
C SER A 14 0.78 -2.39 -14.50
N ILE A 15 1.20 -1.46 -13.65
CA ILE A 15 1.04 -1.58 -12.19
C ILE A 15 -0.45 -1.54 -11.81
N THR A 16 -1.19 -0.58 -12.37
CA THR A 16 -2.61 -0.39 -12.07
C THR A 16 -3.42 -1.60 -12.55
N GLY A 17 -3.14 -2.11 -13.75
CA GLY A 17 -3.77 -3.33 -14.27
C GLY A 17 -3.50 -4.56 -13.40
N ALA A 18 -2.27 -4.72 -12.89
CA ALA A 18 -1.93 -5.81 -11.99
C ALA A 18 -2.65 -5.73 -10.63
N GLN A 19 -2.83 -4.52 -10.10
CA GLN A 19 -3.60 -4.29 -8.87
C GLN A 19 -5.08 -4.63 -9.07
N THR A 20 -5.67 -4.20 -10.19
CA THR A 20 -7.05 -4.56 -10.54
C THR A 20 -7.22 -6.07 -10.68
N LEU A 21 -6.28 -6.75 -11.37
CA LEU A 21 -6.33 -8.19 -11.54
C LEU A 21 -6.31 -8.95 -10.20
N ARG A 22 -5.50 -8.47 -9.23
CA ARG A 22 -5.45 -9.07 -7.90
C ARG A 22 -6.77 -8.98 -7.13
N VAL A 23 -7.50 -7.86 -7.26
CA VAL A 23 -8.82 -7.68 -6.64
C VAL A 23 -9.84 -8.65 -7.23
N VAL A 24 -9.79 -8.90 -8.54
CA VAL A 24 -10.68 -9.87 -9.21
C VAL A 24 -10.47 -11.30 -8.71
N PHE A 25 -9.23 -11.67 -8.35
CA PHE A 25 -8.87 -13.01 -7.87
C PHE A 25 -8.82 -13.16 -6.35
N ASN A 26 -9.47 -12.26 -5.58
CA ASN A 26 -9.58 -12.34 -4.12
C ASN A 26 -8.23 -12.61 -3.43
N ASP A 27 -7.20 -11.83 -3.78
CA ASP A 27 -5.89 -11.78 -3.10
C ASP A 27 -5.00 -13.04 -3.16
N SER A 28 -5.50 -14.14 -3.71
CA SER A 28 -4.72 -15.38 -3.91
C SER A 28 -3.60 -15.23 -4.95
N PHE A 29 -3.66 -14.16 -5.74
CA PHE A 29 -2.75 -13.92 -6.86
C PHE A 29 -1.69 -12.85 -6.54
N PRO A 30 -0.38 -13.15 -6.67
CA PRO A 30 0.69 -12.18 -6.40
C PRO A 30 0.78 -11.08 -7.48
N ILE A 31 0.94 -9.83 -7.05
CA ILE A 31 1.01 -8.64 -7.91
C ILE A 31 2.16 -8.74 -8.93
N THR A 32 3.30 -9.34 -8.53
CA THR A 32 4.46 -9.55 -9.41
C THR A 32 4.11 -10.33 -10.67
N VAL A 33 3.29 -11.38 -10.54
CA VAL A 33 2.86 -12.20 -11.68
C VAL A 33 1.86 -11.42 -12.54
N GLY A 34 1.03 -10.57 -11.92
CA GLY A 34 0.10 -9.69 -12.63
C GLY A 34 0.80 -8.72 -13.59
N ILE A 35 1.91 -8.12 -13.16
CA ILE A 35 2.68 -7.18 -14.00
C ILE A 35 3.23 -7.91 -15.23
N ILE A 36 3.77 -9.13 -15.05
CA ILE A 36 4.34 -9.93 -16.13
C ILE A 36 3.26 -10.30 -17.16
N ILE A 37 2.07 -10.69 -16.72
CA ILE A 37 0.95 -11.02 -17.61
C ILE A 37 0.52 -9.81 -18.44
N ILE A 38 0.33 -8.65 -17.80
CA ILE A 38 -0.06 -7.42 -18.51
C ILE A 38 1.01 -7.02 -19.54
N ALA A 39 2.29 -7.11 -19.18
CA ALA A 39 3.39 -6.83 -20.11
C ALA A 39 3.36 -7.74 -21.35
N ILE A 40 3.15 -9.04 -21.17
CA ILE A 40 3.05 -10.00 -22.29
C ILE A 40 1.85 -9.69 -23.19
N ILE A 41 0.69 -9.37 -22.61
CA ILE A 41 -0.51 -9.01 -23.38
C ILE A 41 -0.25 -7.76 -24.23
N THR A 42 0.35 -6.71 -23.66
CA THR A 42 0.69 -5.49 -24.40
C THR A 42 1.74 -5.73 -25.49
N MET A 43 2.66 -6.68 -25.26
CA MET A 43 3.64 -7.09 -26.26
C MET A 43 2.97 -7.80 -27.44
N ILE A 44 2.03 -8.70 -27.18
CA ILE A 44 1.26 -9.40 -28.22
C ILE A 44 0.41 -8.40 -29.03
N ILE A 45 -0.24 -7.44 -28.36
CA ILE A 45 -1.02 -6.40 -29.05
C ILE A 45 -0.16 -5.58 -30.01
N SER A 46 1.12 -5.38 -29.68
CA SER A 46 2.06 -4.63 -30.52
C SER A 46 2.42 -5.37 -31.81
N PHE A 47 2.30 -6.71 -31.84
CA PHE A 47 2.50 -7.52 -33.05
C PHE A 47 1.23 -7.59 -33.92
N ILE A 48 0.05 -7.27 -33.39
CA ILE A 48 -1.20 -7.19 -34.16
C ILE A 48 -1.20 -5.90 -34.97
N GLY A 49 -1.11 -6.04 -36.30
CA GLY A 49 -0.88 -4.92 -37.22
C GLY A 49 -1.90 -3.78 -37.17
N TYR A 50 -1.50 -2.63 -37.73
CA TYR A 50 -2.18 -1.32 -37.67
C TYR A 50 -3.67 -1.29 -38.04
N LYS A 51 -4.21 -2.26 -38.79
CA LYS A 51 -5.64 -2.29 -39.13
C LYS A 51 -6.54 -2.54 -37.92
N TRP A 52 -6.10 -3.37 -36.99
CA TRP A 52 -6.91 -3.72 -35.80
C TRP A 52 -6.89 -2.61 -34.76
N ILE A 53 -5.75 -1.96 -34.58
CA ILE A 53 -5.61 -0.87 -33.61
C ILE A 53 -6.54 0.29 -33.95
N HIS A 54 -6.70 0.61 -35.24
CA HIS A 54 -7.49 1.77 -35.66
C HIS A 54 -9.00 1.57 -35.45
N ILE A 55 -9.46 0.31 -35.55
CA ILE A 55 -10.84 -0.05 -35.18
C ILE A 55 -11.02 0.02 -33.66
N TYR A 56 -10.06 -0.51 -32.89
CA TYR A 56 -10.09 -0.44 -31.42
C TYR A 56 -10.12 1.01 -30.92
N GLU A 57 -9.34 1.89 -31.53
CA GLU A 57 -9.27 3.30 -31.18
C GLU A 57 -10.65 3.97 -31.23
N ARG A 58 -11.46 3.68 -32.26
CA ARG A 58 -12.83 4.21 -32.40
C ARG A 58 -13.79 3.69 -31.33
N TYR A 59 -13.59 2.49 -30.79
CA TYR A 59 -14.47 1.90 -29.77
C TYR A 59 -13.99 2.11 -28.33
N SER A 60 -12.74 2.53 -28.13
CA SER A 60 -12.09 2.67 -26.81
C SER A 60 -12.81 3.62 -25.84
N TRP A 61 -13.52 4.63 -26.35
CA TRP A 61 -14.16 5.66 -25.52
C TRP A 61 -15.42 5.17 -24.81
N ILE A 62 -16.20 4.27 -25.41
CA ILE A 62 -17.46 3.77 -24.87
C ILE A 62 -17.26 3.04 -23.52
N PRO A 63 -16.38 2.03 -23.40
CA PRO A 63 -16.19 1.31 -22.14
C PRO A 63 -15.58 2.20 -21.05
N VAL A 64 -14.68 3.12 -21.43
CA VAL A 64 -14.07 4.07 -20.50
C VAL A 64 -15.13 5.01 -19.93
N PHE A 65 -16.01 5.54 -20.78
CA PHE A 65 -17.11 6.42 -20.35
C PHE A 65 -18.08 5.70 -19.40
N ILE A 66 -18.47 4.47 -19.71
CA ILE A 66 -19.32 3.65 -18.85
C ILE A 66 -18.65 3.40 -17.49
N GLY A 67 -17.35 3.09 -17.49
CA GLY A 67 -16.56 2.91 -16.28
C GLY A 67 -16.56 4.16 -15.39
N TYR A 68 -16.38 5.34 -15.97
CA TYR A 68 -16.46 6.60 -15.23
C TYR A 68 -17.85 6.87 -14.66
N CYS A 69 -18.92 6.57 -15.40
CA CYS A 69 -20.29 6.70 -14.91
C CYS A 69 -20.56 5.80 -13.69
N ILE A 70 -20.13 4.54 -13.74
CA ILE A 70 -20.29 3.60 -12.61
C ILE A 70 -19.43 4.04 -11.42
N LEU A 71 -18.18 4.44 -11.66
CA LEU A 71 -17.30 4.95 -10.62
C LEU A 71 -17.88 6.19 -9.94
N ALA A 72 -18.48 7.11 -10.69
CA ALA A 72 -19.16 8.28 -10.14
C ALA A 72 -20.40 7.88 -9.31
N GLY A 73 -21.23 6.95 -9.79
CA GLY A 73 -22.42 6.49 -9.08
C GLY A 73 -22.13 5.70 -7.81
N VAL A 74 -21.09 4.87 -7.82
CA VAL A 74 -20.62 4.10 -6.66
C VAL A 74 -19.86 5.02 -5.71
N GLY A 75 -18.91 5.81 -6.22
CA GLY A 75 -18.08 6.75 -5.46
C GLY A 75 -18.89 7.83 -4.73
N ALA A 76 -19.99 8.31 -5.30
CA ALA A 76 -20.91 9.27 -4.66
C ALA A 76 -21.39 8.83 -3.26
N LYS A 77 -21.53 7.52 -3.02
CA LYS A 77 -21.97 6.97 -1.73
C LYS A 77 -20.85 6.93 -0.67
N TYR A 78 -19.59 6.99 -1.09
CA TYR A 78 -18.42 6.88 -0.20
C TYR A 78 -17.82 8.25 0.16
N PHE A 79 -18.13 9.32 -0.57
CA PHE A 79 -17.66 10.67 -0.20
C PHE A 79 -18.25 11.22 1.11
N THR A 80 -19.32 10.61 1.64
CA THR A 80 -19.91 10.98 2.93
C THR A 80 -19.34 10.21 4.13
N ASN A 81 -18.52 9.17 3.91
CA ASN A 81 -17.88 8.37 4.97
C ASN A 81 -16.37 8.36 4.73
N SER A 82 -15.59 9.08 5.54
CA SER A 82 -14.15 9.30 5.37
C SER A 82 -13.26 8.09 5.71
N GLU A 83 -13.65 6.88 5.30
CA GLU A 83 -12.85 5.65 5.46
C GLU A 83 -12.45 5.12 4.07
N MET A 84 -11.38 5.71 3.53
CA MET A 84 -10.72 5.27 2.30
C MET A 84 -9.84 4.05 2.59
N ASP A 85 -10.46 2.89 2.77
CA ASP A 85 -9.78 1.64 3.16
C ASP A 85 -9.59 0.65 2.00
N TYR A 86 -9.38 1.12 0.75
CA TYR A 86 -9.49 0.22 -0.42
C TYR A 86 -8.60 0.47 -1.66
N PHE A 87 -7.32 0.87 -1.52
CA PHE A 87 -6.40 0.71 -2.68
C PHE A 87 -4.96 0.23 -2.40
N ILE A 88 -4.73 -0.43 -1.28
CA ILE A 88 -3.74 -1.52 -1.13
C ILE A 88 -4.27 -2.34 0.06
N PRO A 89 -4.60 -3.64 -0.05
CA PRO A 89 -4.74 -4.47 1.14
C PRO A 89 -3.37 -4.54 1.82
N CYS A 90 -3.22 -3.67 2.81
CA CYS A 90 -2.07 -3.57 3.70
C CYS A 90 -2.19 -4.57 4.84
N GLU A 91 -2.48 -5.84 4.57
CA GLU A 91 -2.45 -6.85 5.63
C GLU A 91 -1.02 -7.11 6.15
N LYS A 92 0.00 -6.54 5.49
CA LYS A 92 1.38 -6.51 6.00
C LYS A 92 1.93 -5.14 6.41
N LYS A 93 1.12 -4.08 6.46
CA LYS A 93 1.59 -2.77 7.01
C LYS A 93 1.16 -2.55 8.46
N SER A 94 0.12 -3.25 8.93
CA SER A 94 -0.24 -3.25 10.36
C SER A 94 0.79 -4.04 11.16
N ASN A 95 1.22 -5.22 10.71
CA ASN A 95 2.09 -6.07 11.53
C ASN A 95 3.59 -5.71 11.54
N PHE A 96 4.15 -5.01 10.55
CA PHE A 96 5.55 -4.58 10.63
C PHE A 96 5.72 -3.25 11.38
N ASN A 97 4.85 -2.26 11.12
CA ASN A 97 4.92 -0.99 11.85
C ASN A 97 4.44 -1.13 13.28
N GLN A 98 3.38 -1.92 13.55
CA GLN A 98 2.97 -2.22 14.92
C GLN A 98 4.09 -2.99 15.64
N LYS A 99 4.70 -4.01 15.03
CA LYS A 99 5.79 -4.78 15.66
C LYS A 99 7.08 -3.97 15.83
N PHE A 100 7.39 -3.06 14.91
CA PHE A 100 8.54 -2.16 15.01
C PHE A 100 8.30 -1.06 16.08
N PHE A 101 7.12 -0.45 16.12
CA PHE A 101 6.73 0.47 17.19
C PHE A 101 6.61 -0.23 18.53
N ASP A 102 6.15 -1.49 18.58
CA ASP A 102 6.11 -2.27 19.82
C ASP A 102 7.51 -2.63 20.30
N LEU A 103 8.43 -3.03 19.42
CA LEU A 103 9.81 -3.28 19.83
C LEU A 103 10.48 -2.00 20.36
N LYS A 104 10.16 -0.85 19.77
CA LYS A 104 10.60 0.45 20.28
C LYS A 104 9.94 0.79 21.62
N SER A 105 8.64 0.50 21.77
CA SER A 105 7.87 0.73 23.02
C SER A 105 8.34 -0.18 24.16
N ILE A 106 8.71 -1.43 23.87
CA ILE A 106 9.23 -2.41 24.82
C ILE A 106 10.64 -2.05 25.27
N LYS A 107 11.52 -1.61 24.35
CA LYS A 107 12.86 -1.14 24.74
C LYS A 107 12.80 0.14 25.57
N MET A 108 11.90 1.07 25.24
CA MET A 108 11.64 2.28 26.05
C MET A 108 11.04 1.96 27.43
N ARG A 109 10.08 1.03 27.50
CA ARG A 109 9.52 0.58 28.80
C ARG A 109 10.57 -0.09 29.67
N ARG A 110 11.47 -0.88 29.07
CA ARG A 110 12.54 -1.54 29.82
C ARG A 110 13.58 -0.53 30.33
N PHE A 111 13.96 0.44 29.53
CA PHE A 111 14.83 1.54 29.97
C PHE A 111 14.20 2.39 31.08
N SER A 112 12.91 2.73 30.96
CA SER A 112 12.17 3.43 32.03
C SER A 112 12.11 2.62 33.33
N SER A 113 11.99 1.28 33.23
CA SER A 113 12.06 0.37 34.38
C SER A 113 13.44 0.37 35.04
N ASP A 114 14.53 0.37 34.27
CA ASP A 114 15.90 0.39 34.79
C ASP A 114 16.20 1.71 35.53
N PHE A 115 15.76 2.85 34.98
CA PHE A 115 15.89 4.15 35.64
C PHE A 115 15.10 4.23 36.95
N ASN A 116 13.88 3.70 36.98
CA ASN A 116 13.08 3.63 38.20
C ASN A 116 13.71 2.71 39.26
N GLN A 117 14.32 1.59 38.84
CA GLN A 117 15.00 0.69 39.76
C GLN A 117 16.25 1.33 40.37
N ILE A 118 17.06 2.03 39.57
CA ILE A 118 18.24 2.77 40.04
C ILE A 118 17.81 3.88 41.03
N ASN A 119 16.73 4.60 40.73
CA ASN A 119 16.27 5.67 41.61
C ASN A 119 15.77 5.13 42.96
N ASN A 120 15.06 4.00 42.95
CA ASN A 120 14.61 3.34 44.18
C ASN A 120 15.77 2.74 44.99
N GLN A 121 16.80 2.19 44.33
CA GLN A 121 18.00 1.69 45.00
C GLN A 121 18.82 2.82 45.65
N LYS A 122 19.00 3.95 44.96
CA LYS A 122 19.65 5.13 45.55
C LYS A 122 18.89 5.68 46.75
N LYS A 123 17.56 5.64 46.73
CA LYS A 123 16.72 6.06 47.84
C LYS A 123 16.87 5.15 49.06
N LEU A 124 16.98 3.83 48.87
CA LEU A 124 17.23 2.86 49.95
C LEU A 124 18.60 3.08 50.60
N ILE A 125 19.66 3.24 49.80
CA ILE A 125 21.02 3.50 50.32
C ILE A 125 21.08 4.85 51.06
N LEU A 126 20.35 5.86 50.59
CA LEU A 126 20.26 7.15 51.29
C LEU A 126 19.51 7.05 52.63
N ILE A 127 18.56 6.13 52.77
CA ILE A 127 17.86 5.89 54.05
C ILE A 127 18.79 5.17 55.03
N ASP A 128 19.63 4.23 54.56
CA ASP A 128 20.65 3.58 55.38
C ASP A 128 21.79 4.54 55.81
N PHE A 129 22.00 5.62 55.06
CA PHE A 129 23.03 6.65 55.34
C PHE A 129 22.55 7.83 56.20
N LEU A 130 21.26 7.91 56.53
CA LEU A 130 20.77 8.87 57.51
C LEU A 130 20.95 8.27 58.92
N PRO A 131 21.77 8.86 59.81
CA PRO A 131 21.86 8.42 61.19
C PRO A 131 20.48 8.56 61.84
N THR A 132 19.89 7.43 62.25
CA THR A 132 18.72 7.38 63.12
C THR A 132 19.04 8.12 64.41
N ASN A 133 18.57 9.36 64.50
CA ASN A 133 18.49 10.16 65.72
C ASN A 133 17.05 10.11 66.21
#